data_AF-A0A6J6L536-F1
#
_entry.id   AF-A0A6J6L536-F1
#
_cell.length_a   1.000
_cell.length_b   1.000
_cell.length_c   1.000
_cell.angle_alpha   90.00
_cell.angle_beta   90.00
_cell.angle_gamma   90.00
#
_symmetry.space_group_name_H-M   'P 1'
#
loop_
_entity.id
_entity.type
_entity.pdbx_description
1 polymer ?
#
loop_
_entity_poly.entity_id
_entity_poly.type
_entity_poly.pdbx_seq_one_letter_code
_entity_poly.pdbx_strand_id
1 'polypeptide(L)'
;MRNLRKFIAVASIAATGVLATGGVASAESASGSGATFPQQFLASATVAYNAKTGHNVTYANPGGGSSKGKSDFKANLTDFGGSDSAVTTAQAASFDWTYIPYVGGAISVAYRLDELKGATLSLSANTVNGIFGGLITNWADASIAADMRANPTWVNGKKKSDYKGASAQWQPVGPFAASVTINMLPAVVKSAKGKKIELVDKDSKKVLATATVAAKGEVVLSAKGLNDKSTYEVKVDGKTIASYKRTDVKLPSKDITVVYRSDGSGTTNNFVNFMKNYANADWTVNDAFTSAIPGGSSRVSSFGSRFQGQSGSANVSNYIADNNGTIGYTEVSFVTDPTRAAKGMQSALIKNAAGVYVAPTATNASSMIANSTVDAKGFITFDYKQTANKTAYPVVAVTYGLGKTAKSAKNAVVSDFFKWILTEYAPANAEALGYAPLDGAMKTAGLAKAAEVNSK
;
A
#
# COMPACT_ATOMS: atom_id res chain seq x y z
N MET A 1 -95.38 0.62 17.89
CA MET A 1 -95.40 0.34 19.34
C MET A 1 -94.33 -0.69 19.64
N ARG A 2 -93.31 -0.33 20.46
CA ARG A 2 -92.91 -0.98 21.74
C ARG A 2 -92.77 -2.50 21.65
N ASN A 3 -91.74 -3.19 22.12
CA ASN A 3 -90.54 -2.91 22.91
C ASN A 3 -89.93 -4.32 23.10
N LEU A 4 -88.62 -4.53 22.92
CA LEU A 4 -87.90 -5.37 23.89
C LEU A 4 -86.38 -5.12 23.85
N ARG A 5 -85.90 -4.72 25.03
CA ARG A 5 -84.51 -4.47 25.39
C ARG A 5 -83.83 -5.80 25.74
N LYS A 6 -82.51 -5.92 25.53
CA LYS A 6 -81.56 -6.44 26.54
C LYS A 6 -80.10 -6.23 26.12
N PHE A 7 -79.46 -5.31 26.86
CA PHE A 7 -78.07 -5.26 27.33
C PHE A 7 -76.92 -5.78 26.46
N ILE A 8 -76.06 -4.85 26.04
CA ILE A 8 -74.62 -5.11 25.91
C ILE A 8 -73.89 -4.05 26.75
N ALA A 9 -73.04 -4.54 27.63
CA ALA A 9 -72.28 -3.78 28.61
C ALA A 9 -71.23 -2.88 27.95
N VAL A 10 -71.13 -1.66 28.47
CA VAL A 10 -70.03 -0.73 28.21
C VAL A 10 -68.81 -1.23 28.98
N ALA A 11 -67.76 -1.62 28.27
CA ALA A 11 -66.41 -1.71 28.81
C ALA A 11 -65.52 -0.73 28.02
N SER A 12 -65.44 0.49 28.52
CA SER A 12 -64.52 1.51 28.05
C SER A 12 -63.10 1.17 28.52
N ILE A 13 -62.32 0.51 27.66
CA ILE A 13 -60.86 0.45 27.77
C ILE A 13 -60.31 1.62 26.96
N ALA A 14 -59.90 2.68 27.66
CA ALA A 14 -59.05 3.71 27.10
C ALA A 14 -57.64 3.13 26.93
N ALA A 15 -57.37 2.55 25.77
CA ALA A 15 -56.00 2.25 25.36
C ALA A 15 -55.36 3.55 24.85
N THR A 16 -54.67 4.26 25.74
CA THR A 16 -53.77 5.35 25.35
C THR A 16 -52.60 4.71 24.59
N GLY A 17 -52.78 4.53 23.28
CA GLY A 17 -51.71 4.14 22.38
C GLY A 17 -50.69 5.25 22.30
N VAL A 18 -49.64 5.16 23.11
CA VAL A 18 -48.40 5.90 22.86
C VAL A 18 -47.79 5.28 21.60
N LEU A 19 -48.12 5.85 20.44
CA LEU A 19 -47.32 5.68 19.23
C LEU A 19 -45.97 6.31 19.51
N ALA A 20 -45.05 5.53 20.07
CA ALA A 20 -43.64 5.85 20.00
C ALA A 20 -43.27 5.78 18.50
N THR A 21 -43.31 6.92 17.81
CA THR A 21 -42.66 7.09 16.53
C THR A 21 -41.15 7.06 16.78
N GLY A 22 -40.61 5.88 17.08
CA GLY A 22 -39.19 5.64 16.97
C GLY A 22 -38.84 5.88 15.52
N GLY A 23 -38.21 7.03 15.24
CA GLY A 23 -37.76 7.36 13.89
C GLY A 23 -36.90 6.22 13.38
N VAL A 24 -37.41 5.49 12.40
CA VAL A 24 -36.60 4.53 11.65
C VAL A 24 -35.53 5.38 10.98
N ALA A 25 -34.28 5.28 11.42
CA ALA A 25 -33.17 5.97 10.76
C ALA A 25 -33.22 5.57 9.28
N SER A 26 -33.51 6.55 8.41
CA SER A 26 -33.74 6.26 7.00
C SER A 26 -32.41 5.89 6.35
N ALA A 27 -32.38 4.72 5.72
CA ALA A 27 -31.24 4.25 4.94
C ALA A 27 -30.98 5.22 3.77
N GLU A 28 -29.98 6.08 3.93
CA GLU A 28 -29.53 7.00 2.87
C GLU A 28 -28.51 6.34 1.93
N SER A 29 -28.42 6.83 0.69
CA SER A 29 -27.46 6.36 -0.32
C SER A 29 -26.43 7.43 -0.67
N ALA A 30 -25.16 7.06 -0.72
CA ALA A 30 -24.06 7.94 -1.13
C ALA A 30 -23.15 7.24 -2.15
N SER A 31 -23.04 7.82 -3.34
CA SER A 31 -22.21 7.34 -4.44
C SER A 31 -20.88 8.08 -4.50
N GLY A 32 -19.80 7.35 -4.77
CA GLY A 32 -18.48 7.91 -4.97
C GLY A 32 -17.81 7.42 -6.25
N SER A 33 -16.90 8.23 -6.79
CA SER A 33 -16.06 7.81 -7.90
C SER A 33 -14.67 8.43 -7.91
N GLY A 34 -13.71 7.78 -8.56
CA GLY A 34 -12.40 8.38 -8.81
C GLY A 34 -11.24 7.41 -8.76
N ALA A 35 -10.20 7.75 -7.99
CA ALA A 35 -8.96 6.99 -7.80
C ALA A 35 -9.11 5.45 -7.86
N THR A 36 -8.24 4.79 -8.63
CA THR A 36 -8.10 3.32 -8.61
C THR A 36 -7.30 2.81 -7.44
N PHE A 37 -6.43 3.65 -6.86
CA PHE A 37 -5.54 3.26 -5.77
C PHE A 37 -6.27 2.60 -4.60
N PRO A 38 -7.38 3.18 -4.06
CA PRO A 38 -8.07 2.59 -2.92
C PRO A 38 -9.16 1.60 -3.32
N GLN A 39 -9.26 1.18 -4.58
CA GLN A 39 -10.44 0.47 -5.06
C GLN A 39 -10.67 -0.85 -4.31
N GLN A 40 -9.62 -1.64 -4.06
CA GLN A 40 -9.75 -2.89 -3.30
C GLN A 40 -10.06 -2.63 -1.82
N PHE A 41 -9.53 -1.55 -1.24
CA PHE A 41 -9.86 -1.13 0.13
C PHE A 41 -11.33 -0.72 0.25
N LEU A 42 -11.80 0.16 -0.63
CA LEU A 42 -13.17 0.68 -0.62
C LEU A 42 -14.20 -0.40 -0.97
N ALA A 43 -13.87 -1.36 -1.84
CA ALA A 43 -14.76 -2.48 -2.14
C ALA A 43 -15.10 -3.28 -0.88
N SER A 44 -14.14 -3.51 0.01
CA SER A 44 -14.38 -4.18 1.29
C SER A 44 -14.97 -3.24 2.35
N ALA A 45 -14.51 -1.98 2.42
CA ALA A 45 -14.99 -1.00 3.40
C ALA A 45 -16.47 -0.65 3.23
N THR A 46 -16.92 -0.45 1.99
CA THR A 46 -18.32 -0.10 1.70
C THR A 46 -19.27 -1.23 2.08
N VAL A 47 -18.92 -2.49 1.78
CA VAL A 47 -19.70 -3.67 2.21
C VAL A 47 -19.84 -3.71 3.73
N ALA A 48 -18.73 -3.56 4.46
CA ALA A 48 -18.74 -3.60 5.92
C ALA A 48 -19.51 -2.42 6.55
N TYR A 49 -19.38 -1.20 5.99
CA TYR A 49 -20.12 -0.03 6.46
C TYR A 49 -21.62 -0.16 6.23
N ASN A 50 -22.03 -0.61 5.03
CA ASN A 50 -23.44 -0.80 4.68
C ASN A 50 -24.09 -1.87 5.56
N ALA A 51 -23.39 -2.97 5.82
CA ALA A 51 -23.86 -4.01 6.74
C ALA A 51 -24.02 -3.50 8.19
N LYS A 52 -23.12 -2.61 8.63
CA LYS A 52 -23.15 -2.05 9.99
C LYS A 52 -24.25 -1.01 10.19
N THR A 53 -24.53 -0.19 9.18
CA THR A 53 -25.36 1.02 9.32
C THR A 53 -26.72 0.93 8.65
N GLY A 54 -26.90 0.03 7.67
CA GLY A 54 -28.07 0.00 6.79
C GLY A 54 -28.03 1.06 5.68
N HIS A 55 -27.01 1.92 5.62
CA HIS A 55 -26.79 2.82 4.48
C HIS A 55 -26.36 2.07 3.22
N ASN A 56 -26.41 2.76 2.08
CA ASN A 56 -25.90 2.26 0.81
C ASN A 56 -24.81 3.20 0.26
N VAL A 57 -23.59 3.02 0.75
CA VAL A 57 -22.39 3.68 0.21
C VAL A 57 -21.81 2.82 -0.90
N THR A 58 -21.52 3.43 -2.05
CA THR A 58 -20.92 2.76 -3.21
C THR A 58 -19.72 3.55 -3.75
N TYR A 59 -18.77 2.85 -4.38
CA TYR A 59 -17.63 3.48 -5.03
C TYR A 59 -17.32 2.83 -6.37
N ALA A 60 -17.15 3.64 -7.41
CA ALA A 60 -16.86 3.18 -8.76
C ALA A 60 -15.64 3.89 -9.38
N ASN A 61 -14.98 3.22 -10.32
CA ASN A 61 -14.04 3.88 -11.22
C ASN A 61 -14.57 3.75 -12.66
N PRO A 62 -15.14 4.82 -13.24
CA PRO A 62 -15.67 4.79 -14.61
C PRO A 62 -14.57 4.94 -15.69
N GLY A 63 -13.30 4.74 -15.35
CA GLY A 63 -12.13 5.17 -16.12
C GLY A 63 -11.68 6.59 -15.74
N GLY A 64 -10.41 6.94 -15.99
CA GLY A 64 -9.93 8.32 -15.77
C GLY A 64 -9.40 8.64 -14.38
N GLY A 65 -9.40 7.67 -13.46
CA GLY A 65 -8.71 7.75 -12.17
C GLY A 65 -9.07 8.95 -11.28
N SER A 66 -8.07 9.47 -10.56
CA SER A 66 -8.24 10.60 -9.63
C SER A 66 -8.70 11.87 -10.34
N SER A 67 -8.24 12.11 -11.58
CA SER A 67 -8.69 13.27 -12.36
C SER A 67 -10.19 13.21 -12.66
N LYS A 68 -10.71 12.02 -13.02
CA LYS A 68 -12.15 11.81 -13.23
C LYS A 68 -12.95 11.94 -11.94
N GLY A 69 -12.43 11.41 -10.82
CA GLY A 69 -13.08 11.57 -9.51
C GLY A 69 -13.25 13.03 -9.11
N LYS A 70 -12.22 13.86 -9.34
CA LYS A 70 -12.30 15.31 -9.12
C LYS A 70 -13.33 15.97 -10.04
N SER A 71 -13.36 15.61 -11.33
CA SER A 71 -14.31 16.22 -12.29
C SER A 71 -15.75 15.81 -12.03
N ASP A 72 -16.01 14.54 -11.71
CA ASP A 72 -17.36 14.01 -11.47
C ASP A 72 -17.96 14.64 -10.22
N PHE A 73 -17.16 14.72 -9.15
CA PHE A 73 -17.58 15.34 -7.92
C PHE A 73 -17.83 16.85 -8.09
N LYS A 74 -16.94 17.56 -8.81
CA LYS A 74 -17.15 18.98 -9.15
C LYS A 74 -18.45 19.21 -9.95
N ALA A 75 -18.79 18.27 -10.83
CA ALA A 75 -20.00 18.30 -11.64
C ALA A 75 -21.26 17.81 -10.90
N ASN A 76 -21.18 17.49 -9.60
CA ASN A 76 -22.26 16.93 -8.78
C ASN A 76 -22.81 15.59 -9.33
N LEU A 77 -21.99 14.81 -10.03
CA LEU A 77 -22.39 13.49 -10.53
C LEU A 77 -22.28 12.40 -9.47
N THR A 78 -21.51 12.64 -8.41
CA THR A 78 -21.36 11.76 -7.25
C THR A 78 -21.45 12.55 -5.95
N ASP A 79 -21.79 11.85 -4.88
CA ASP A 79 -21.96 12.42 -3.53
C ASP A 79 -20.61 12.61 -2.82
N PHE A 80 -19.59 11.86 -3.21
CA PHE A 80 -18.19 12.11 -2.86
C PHE A 80 -17.26 11.79 -4.03
N GLY A 81 -16.03 12.31 -3.99
CA GLY A 81 -14.97 11.98 -4.95
C GLY A 81 -13.84 11.16 -4.31
N GLY A 82 -13.02 10.52 -5.13
CA GLY A 82 -11.78 9.86 -4.73
C GLY A 82 -10.56 10.38 -5.52
N SER A 83 -9.48 10.73 -4.84
CA SER A 83 -8.25 11.23 -5.47
C SER A 83 -7.01 10.89 -4.66
N ASP A 84 -5.93 10.46 -5.30
CA ASP A 84 -4.62 10.23 -4.64
C ASP A 84 -3.67 11.41 -4.84
N SER A 85 -4.00 12.30 -5.78
CA SER A 85 -3.26 13.53 -6.01
C SER A 85 -3.76 14.63 -5.07
N ALA A 86 -2.88 15.19 -4.27
CA ALA A 86 -3.12 16.47 -3.61
C ALA A 86 -3.23 17.59 -4.66
N VAL A 87 -4.03 18.61 -4.35
CA VAL A 87 -4.03 19.90 -5.07
C VAL A 87 -3.25 20.92 -4.26
N THR A 88 -2.84 22.03 -4.87
CA THR A 88 -2.22 23.10 -4.08
C THR A 88 -3.23 23.70 -3.09
N THR A 89 -2.75 24.22 -1.96
CA THR A 89 -3.60 24.92 -0.99
C THR A 89 -4.39 26.08 -1.63
N ALA A 90 -3.78 26.76 -2.62
CA ALA A 90 -4.42 27.81 -3.40
C ALA A 90 -5.55 27.28 -4.30
N GLN A 91 -5.35 26.14 -4.96
CA GLN A 91 -6.41 25.48 -5.73
C GLN A 91 -7.54 25.02 -4.80
N ALA A 92 -7.20 24.43 -3.65
CA ALA A 92 -8.18 23.99 -2.67
C ALA A 92 -9.05 25.13 -2.11
N ALA A 93 -8.53 26.35 -2.03
CA ALA A 93 -9.29 27.53 -1.59
C ALA A 93 -10.40 27.93 -2.55
N SER A 94 -10.37 27.46 -3.80
CA SER A 94 -11.39 27.75 -4.83
C SER A 94 -12.56 26.76 -4.84
N PHE A 95 -12.53 25.74 -3.98
CA PHE A 95 -13.55 24.68 -3.95
C PHE A 95 -14.51 24.84 -2.78
N ASP A 96 -15.75 24.36 -2.96
CA ASP A 96 -16.79 24.26 -1.91
C ASP A 96 -16.73 22.91 -1.16
N TRP A 97 -15.63 22.16 -1.33
CA TRP A 97 -15.40 20.86 -0.72
C TRP A 97 -14.05 20.78 -0.01
N THR A 98 -13.89 19.75 0.81
CA THR A 98 -12.66 19.44 1.54
C THR A 98 -12.05 18.11 1.08
N TYR A 99 -10.76 17.93 1.34
CA TYR A 99 -10.02 16.69 1.07
C TYR A 99 -9.77 15.96 2.38
N ILE A 100 -10.18 14.70 2.45
CA ILE A 100 -10.15 13.87 3.65
C ILE A 100 -9.10 12.78 3.46
N PRO A 101 -7.86 12.89 3.98
CA PRO A 101 -6.92 11.77 3.97
C PRO A 101 -7.49 10.65 4.84
N TYR A 102 -7.61 9.43 4.32
CA TYR A 102 -8.25 8.34 5.05
C TYR A 102 -7.44 7.02 5.11
N VAL A 103 -6.60 6.75 4.11
CA VAL A 103 -5.69 5.61 4.11
C VAL A 103 -4.51 5.88 3.18
N GLY A 104 -3.35 5.30 3.47
CA GLY A 104 -2.20 5.33 2.57
C GLY A 104 -1.82 3.95 2.07
N GLY A 105 -0.67 3.86 1.42
CA GLY A 105 -0.10 2.59 1.01
C GLY A 105 1.10 2.73 0.10
N ALA A 106 1.71 1.60 -0.22
CA ALA A 106 2.84 1.52 -1.14
C ALA A 106 2.37 1.46 -2.59
N ILE A 107 3.01 2.27 -3.44
CA ILE A 107 3.01 2.06 -4.89
C ILE A 107 4.19 1.14 -5.20
N SER A 108 3.88 -0.09 -5.58
CA SER A 108 4.88 -1.04 -6.03
C SER A 108 5.46 -0.59 -7.38
N VAL A 109 6.79 -0.64 -7.49
CA VAL A 109 7.45 -0.77 -8.79
C VAL A 109 7.34 -2.23 -9.17
N ALA A 110 6.26 -2.55 -9.86
CA ALA A 110 5.87 -3.92 -10.16
C ALA A 110 6.49 -4.38 -11.47
N TYR A 111 6.87 -5.64 -11.54
CA TYR A 111 7.48 -6.22 -12.73
C TYR A 111 7.09 -7.68 -12.90
N ARG A 112 7.28 -8.21 -14.10
CA ARG A 112 7.37 -9.65 -14.35
C ARG A 112 8.66 -9.95 -15.09
N LEU A 113 9.50 -10.78 -14.48
CA LEU A 113 10.77 -11.21 -15.05
C LEU A 113 11.06 -12.65 -14.62
N ASP A 114 10.52 -13.61 -15.38
CA ASP A 114 10.50 -15.04 -15.02
C ASP A 114 11.93 -15.61 -14.86
N GLU A 115 12.89 -15.03 -15.58
CA GLU A 115 14.30 -15.40 -15.62
C GLU A 115 15.01 -15.22 -14.27
N LEU A 116 14.45 -14.44 -13.33
CA LEU A 116 15.02 -14.24 -11.99
C LEU A 116 14.84 -15.45 -11.06
N LYS A 117 14.03 -16.45 -11.45
CA LYS A 117 13.83 -17.72 -10.71
C LYS A 117 13.55 -17.55 -9.20
N GLY A 118 12.72 -16.56 -8.87
CA GLY A 118 12.30 -16.26 -7.50
C GLY A 118 13.18 -15.26 -6.76
N ALA A 119 14.27 -14.76 -7.35
CA ALA A 119 14.97 -13.61 -6.80
C ALA A 119 14.14 -12.32 -6.98
N THR A 120 14.13 -11.48 -5.95
CA THR A 120 13.47 -10.18 -6.00
C THR A 120 14.42 -9.11 -6.51
N LEU A 121 13.94 -8.31 -7.45
CA LEU A 121 14.68 -7.19 -8.01
C LEU A 121 14.90 -6.10 -6.95
N SER A 122 16.10 -5.54 -6.92
CA SER A 122 16.46 -4.40 -6.08
C SER A 122 16.82 -3.23 -6.98
N LEU A 123 16.16 -2.09 -6.78
CA LEU A 123 16.35 -0.89 -7.61
C LEU A 123 16.57 0.34 -6.74
N SER A 124 17.55 1.15 -7.12
CA SER A 124 17.72 2.51 -6.63
C SER A 124 16.80 3.48 -7.39
N ALA A 125 16.53 4.64 -6.81
CA ALA A 125 15.73 5.67 -7.48
C ALA A 125 16.33 6.11 -8.83
N ASN A 126 17.66 6.13 -8.95
CA ASN A 126 18.35 6.44 -10.20
C ASN A 126 18.07 5.40 -11.29
N THR A 127 18.08 4.11 -10.93
CA THR A 127 17.77 3.03 -11.87
C THR A 127 16.30 3.05 -12.27
N VAL A 128 15.38 3.27 -11.32
CA VAL A 128 13.95 3.48 -11.65
C VAL A 128 13.80 4.68 -12.60
N ASN A 129 14.50 5.79 -12.34
CA ASN A 129 14.54 6.96 -13.24
C ASN A 129 15.07 6.63 -14.64
N GLY A 130 16.15 5.86 -14.74
CA GLY A 130 16.69 5.43 -16.01
C GLY A 130 15.69 4.59 -16.81
N ILE A 131 15.00 3.65 -16.15
CA ILE A 131 14.01 2.78 -16.78
C ILE A 131 12.81 3.58 -17.29
N PHE A 132 12.13 4.32 -16.40
CA PHE A 132 10.91 5.07 -16.77
C PHE A 132 11.19 6.33 -17.58
N GLY A 133 12.44 6.82 -17.58
CA GLY A 133 12.92 7.83 -18.52
C GLY A 133 13.32 7.27 -19.88
N GLY A 134 13.28 5.94 -20.08
CA GLY A 134 13.61 5.27 -21.34
C GLY A 134 15.10 5.16 -21.65
N LEU A 135 15.98 5.52 -20.71
CA LEU A 135 17.44 5.46 -20.82
C LEU A 135 17.98 4.05 -20.59
N ILE A 136 17.41 3.33 -19.61
CA ILE A 136 17.73 1.92 -19.34
C ILE A 136 16.71 1.08 -20.08
N THR A 137 17.20 0.27 -21.01
CA THR A 137 16.35 -0.35 -22.04
C THR A 137 16.37 -1.88 -21.98
N ASN A 138 17.29 -2.46 -21.22
CA ASN A 138 17.53 -3.89 -21.15
C ASN A 138 17.76 -4.32 -19.70
N TRP A 139 17.25 -5.49 -19.31
CA TRP A 139 17.34 -6.01 -17.95
C TRP A 139 18.76 -6.35 -17.51
N ALA A 140 19.69 -6.57 -18.44
CA ALA A 140 21.11 -6.78 -18.16
C ALA A 140 21.92 -5.49 -17.99
N ASP A 141 21.27 -4.33 -17.95
CA ASP A 141 21.93 -3.04 -17.79
C ASP A 141 22.81 -2.97 -16.53
N ALA A 142 23.96 -2.32 -16.65
CA ALA A 142 24.97 -2.23 -15.61
C ALA A 142 24.46 -1.56 -14.32
N SER A 143 23.52 -0.62 -14.42
CA SER A 143 22.89 0.02 -13.26
C SER A 143 21.99 -0.95 -12.49
N ILE A 144 21.20 -1.77 -13.19
CA ILE A 144 20.39 -2.83 -12.55
C ILE A 144 21.31 -3.86 -11.89
N ALA A 145 22.38 -4.28 -12.58
CA ALA A 145 23.37 -5.20 -12.04
C ALA A 145 24.09 -4.63 -10.81
N ALA A 146 24.36 -3.32 -10.78
CA ALA A 146 24.96 -2.64 -9.64
C ALA A 146 24.01 -2.65 -8.43
N ASP A 147 22.73 -2.35 -8.61
CA ASP A 147 21.75 -2.35 -7.52
C ASP A 147 21.54 -3.76 -6.94
N MET A 148 21.44 -4.78 -7.81
CA MET A 148 21.38 -6.19 -7.39
C MET A 148 22.63 -6.64 -6.62
N ARG A 149 23.83 -6.15 -6.99
CA ARG A 149 25.06 -6.44 -6.25
C ARG A 149 25.11 -5.71 -4.89
N ALA A 150 24.52 -4.52 -4.82
CA ALA A 150 24.43 -3.74 -3.58
C ALA A 150 23.45 -4.36 -2.57
N ASN A 151 22.43 -5.08 -3.06
CA ASN A 151 21.50 -5.85 -2.25
C ASN A 151 21.45 -7.32 -2.69
N PRO A 152 22.48 -8.11 -2.34
CA PRO A 152 22.61 -9.47 -2.86
C PRO A 152 21.49 -10.38 -2.37
N THR A 153 21.08 -11.31 -3.22
CA THR A 153 20.11 -12.35 -2.87
C THR A 153 20.76 -13.41 -1.99
N TRP A 154 20.11 -13.72 -0.86
CA TRP A 154 20.50 -14.80 0.05
C TRP A 154 19.44 -15.88 0.00
N VAL A 155 19.86 -17.09 -0.37
CA VAL A 155 18.94 -18.22 -0.54
C VAL A 155 19.05 -19.14 0.66
N ASN A 156 17.91 -19.49 1.26
CA ASN A 156 17.86 -20.53 2.27
C ASN A 156 17.93 -21.91 1.60
N GLY A 157 19.09 -22.57 1.68
CA GLY A 157 19.28 -23.95 1.21
C GLY A 157 18.59 -24.99 2.10
N LYS A 158 18.12 -24.62 3.30
CA LYS A 158 17.47 -25.55 4.23
C LYS A 158 15.95 -25.45 4.15
N LYS A 159 15.36 -26.36 3.36
CA LYS A 159 13.90 -26.44 3.14
C LYS A 159 13.09 -26.86 4.38
N LYS A 160 13.68 -27.64 5.29
CA LYS A 160 13.05 -28.10 6.54
C LYS A 160 13.97 -27.83 7.71
N SER A 161 13.43 -27.19 8.74
CA SER A 161 14.12 -26.94 10.01
C SER A 161 14.36 -28.25 10.77
N ASP A 162 15.54 -28.41 11.35
CA ASP A 162 15.85 -29.54 12.25
C ASP A 162 15.24 -29.34 13.64
N TYR A 163 14.82 -28.10 13.95
CA TYR A 163 14.04 -27.76 15.13
C TYR A 163 12.58 -27.52 14.71
N LYS A 164 11.74 -28.55 14.84
CA LYS A 164 10.33 -28.51 14.40
C LYS A 164 9.61 -27.30 14.98
N GLY A 165 8.91 -26.56 14.11
CA GLY A 165 8.16 -25.36 14.49
C GLY A 165 9.00 -24.09 14.71
N ALA A 166 10.31 -24.12 14.45
CA ALA A 166 11.14 -22.93 14.33
C ALA A 166 11.52 -22.66 12.87
N SER A 167 11.60 -21.39 12.50
CA SER A 167 12.03 -20.91 11.18
C SER A 167 12.85 -19.63 11.33
N ALA A 168 13.64 -19.29 10.32
CA ALA A 168 14.36 -18.02 10.29
C ALA A 168 14.08 -17.31 8.96
N GLN A 169 13.94 -15.99 9.00
CA GLN A 169 13.80 -15.11 7.84
C GLN A 169 15.04 -14.22 7.77
N TRP A 170 15.64 -14.12 6.59
CA TRP A 170 16.85 -13.34 6.35
C TRP A 170 16.52 -12.07 5.58
N GLN A 171 16.75 -10.92 6.20
CA GLN A 171 16.58 -9.63 5.57
C GLN A 171 17.95 -8.97 5.39
N PRO A 172 18.46 -8.83 4.16
CA PRO A 172 19.66 -8.05 3.91
C PRO A 172 19.44 -6.59 4.35
N VAL A 173 20.40 -6.02 5.06
CA VAL A 173 20.44 -4.59 5.44
C VAL A 173 21.69 -3.88 4.89
N GLY A 174 22.36 -4.55 3.95
CA GLY A 174 23.57 -4.13 3.26
C GLY A 174 24.23 -5.31 2.56
N PRO A 175 25.30 -5.09 1.78
CA PRO A 175 25.96 -6.15 1.01
C PRO A 175 26.63 -7.22 1.90
N PHE A 176 27.00 -6.83 3.12
CA PHE A 176 27.73 -7.67 4.08
C PHE A 176 27.10 -7.64 5.49
N ALA A 177 25.80 -7.31 5.56
CA ALA A 177 25.04 -7.27 6.80
C ALA A 177 23.59 -7.73 6.59
N ALA A 178 23.01 -8.36 7.61
CA ALA A 178 21.63 -8.84 7.59
C ALA A 178 20.95 -8.69 8.96
N SER A 179 19.64 -8.54 8.95
CA SER A 179 18.77 -8.81 10.10
C SER A 179 18.16 -10.19 9.92
N VAL A 180 18.19 -11.03 10.96
CA VAL A 180 17.66 -12.39 10.92
C VAL A 180 16.56 -12.51 11.97
N THR A 181 15.32 -12.68 11.53
CA THR A 181 14.16 -12.87 12.41
C THR A 181 13.90 -14.35 12.58
N ILE A 182 13.95 -14.84 13.82
CA ILE A 182 13.64 -16.21 14.19
C ILE A 182 12.19 -16.24 14.68
N ASN A 183 11.37 -17.08 14.06
CA ASN A 183 9.97 -17.28 14.40
C ASN A 183 9.75 -18.69 14.93
N MET A 184 8.95 -18.81 15.97
CA MET A 184 8.54 -20.08 16.55
C MET A 184 7.02 -20.20 16.66
N LEU A 185 6.49 -21.38 16.35
CA LEU A 185 5.09 -21.68 16.61
C LEU A 185 4.79 -21.58 18.10
N PRO A 186 3.61 -21.06 18.52
CA PRO A 186 3.25 -20.89 19.93
C PRO A 186 3.44 -22.17 20.78
N ALA A 187 3.11 -23.34 20.21
CA ALA A 187 3.25 -24.64 20.87
C ALA A 187 4.71 -25.00 21.22
N VAL A 188 5.69 -24.39 20.54
CA VAL A 188 7.11 -24.70 20.66
C VAL A 188 7.85 -23.68 21.54
N VAL A 189 7.33 -22.45 21.68
CA VAL A 189 7.96 -21.38 22.46
C VAL A 189 8.24 -21.82 23.90
N LYS A 190 7.30 -22.52 24.54
CA LYS A 190 7.44 -22.95 25.93
C LYS A 190 8.62 -23.92 26.12
N SER A 191 8.77 -24.92 25.25
CA SER A 191 9.87 -25.89 25.29
C SER A 191 11.21 -25.31 24.83
N ALA A 192 11.16 -24.28 23.99
CA ALA A 192 12.35 -23.61 23.48
C ALA A 192 12.86 -22.51 24.42
N LYS A 193 12.05 -22.05 25.39
CA LYS A 193 12.41 -20.98 26.32
C LYS A 193 13.75 -21.26 27.01
N GLY A 194 14.65 -20.27 26.97
CA GLY A 194 15.99 -20.42 27.56
C GLY A 194 17.01 -21.15 26.67
N LYS A 195 16.59 -21.73 25.54
CA LYS A 195 17.51 -22.36 24.59
C LYS A 195 18.30 -21.30 23.81
N LYS A 196 19.55 -21.65 23.47
CA LYS A 196 20.47 -20.79 22.73
C LYS A 196 20.05 -20.68 21.26
N ILE A 197 20.14 -19.47 20.71
CA ILE A 197 20.04 -19.18 19.29
C ILE A 197 21.41 -18.70 18.83
N GLU A 198 21.89 -19.21 17.71
CA GLU A 198 23.18 -18.83 17.14
C GLU A 198 23.06 -18.56 15.65
N LEU A 199 23.67 -17.47 15.20
CA LEU A 199 24.01 -17.28 13.81
C LEU A 199 25.48 -17.63 13.62
N VAL A 200 25.77 -18.62 12.79
CA VAL A 200 27.10 -19.21 12.64
C VAL A 200 27.55 -19.08 11.19
N ASP A 201 28.76 -18.59 10.96
CA ASP A 201 29.48 -18.81 9.72
C ASP A 201 29.95 -20.26 9.70
N LYS A 202 29.32 -21.07 8.85
CA LYS A 202 29.56 -22.51 8.77
C LYS A 202 30.99 -22.84 8.39
N ASP A 203 31.56 -22.02 7.50
CA ASP A 203 32.83 -22.33 6.85
C ASP A 203 34.01 -21.96 7.76
N SER A 204 33.93 -20.82 8.44
CA SER A 204 34.91 -20.43 9.47
C SER A 204 34.62 -20.99 10.87
N LYS A 205 33.45 -21.62 11.06
CA LYS A 205 32.91 -22.08 12.35
C LYS A 205 32.73 -20.95 13.39
N LYS A 206 32.74 -19.69 12.96
CA LYS A 206 32.62 -18.52 13.84
C LYS A 206 31.16 -18.25 14.18
N VAL A 207 30.86 -18.07 15.47
CA VAL A 207 29.56 -17.56 15.90
C VAL A 207 29.55 -16.04 15.72
N LEU A 208 28.64 -15.53 14.90
CA LEU A 208 28.53 -14.11 14.56
C LEU A 208 27.61 -13.34 15.50
N ALA A 209 26.54 -14.00 15.95
CA ALA A 209 25.57 -13.44 16.88
C ALA A 209 24.93 -14.55 17.71
N THR A 210 24.54 -14.22 18.94
CA THR A 210 23.83 -15.13 19.84
C THR A 210 22.63 -14.44 20.47
N ALA A 211 21.63 -15.22 20.82
CA ALA A 211 20.54 -14.81 21.68
C ALA A 211 19.99 -16.04 22.42
N THR A 212 18.96 -15.80 23.21
CA THR A 212 18.22 -16.84 23.92
C THR A 212 16.75 -16.69 23.58
N VAL A 213 16.02 -17.80 23.44
CA VAL A 213 14.59 -17.77 23.17
C VAL A 213 13.86 -17.07 24.33
N ALA A 214 13.23 -15.94 24.01
CA ALA A 214 12.42 -15.14 24.92
C ALA A 214 10.96 -15.63 24.97
N ALA A 215 10.19 -15.15 25.95
CA ALA A 215 8.81 -15.60 26.17
C ALA A 215 7.85 -15.30 24.99
N LYS A 216 8.18 -14.33 24.12
CA LYS A 216 7.34 -13.91 22.99
C LYS A 216 7.62 -14.66 21.67
N GLY A 217 8.54 -15.63 21.64
CA GLY A 217 8.75 -16.52 20.49
C GLY A 217 9.43 -15.93 19.26
N GLU A 218 9.49 -14.59 19.13
CA GLU A 218 10.23 -13.87 18.11
C GLU A 218 11.57 -13.34 18.66
N VAL A 219 12.65 -13.54 17.91
CA VAL A 219 13.99 -13.01 18.23
C VAL A 219 14.63 -12.48 16.96
N VAL A 220 15.23 -11.29 17.04
CA VAL A 220 15.95 -10.67 15.93
C VAL A 220 17.45 -10.64 16.23
N LEU A 221 18.25 -11.22 15.33
CA LEU A 221 19.72 -11.15 15.37
C LEU A 221 20.22 -10.17 14.31
N SER A 222 21.24 -9.38 14.65
CA SER A 222 21.98 -8.57 13.69
C SER A 222 23.27 -9.27 13.27
N ALA A 223 23.45 -9.45 11.97
CA ALA A 223 24.63 -10.04 11.36
C ALA A 223 25.47 -8.94 10.69
N LYS A 224 26.78 -8.91 10.98
CA LYS A 224 27.76 -8.03 10.34
C LYS A 224 29.00 -8.83 9.96
N GLY A 225 29.78 -8.30 9.03
CA GLY A 225 31.01 -8.97 8.56
C GLY A 225 30.72 -10.24 7.75
N LEU A 226 29.57 -10.26 7.07
CA LEU A 226 29.26 -11.31 6.12
C LEU A 226 30.18 -11.22 4.90
N ASN A 227 30.33 -12.31 4.16
CA ASN A 227 31.06 -12.36 2.90
C ASN A 227 30.26 -13.15 1.87
N ASP A 228 30.72 -13.11 0.62
CA ASP A 228 30.04 -13.67 -0.55
C ASP A 228 30.26 -15.18 -0.74
N LYS A 229 31.22 -15.79 -0.03
CA LYS A 229 31.58 -17.20 -0.17
C LYS A 229 30.95 -18.08 0.90
N SER A 230 30.83 -17.54 2.11
CA SER A 230 30.42 -18.26 3.30
C SER A 230 28.96 -18.69 3.25
N THR A 231 28.70 -19.85 3.86
CA THR A 231 27.34 -20.30 4.22
C THR A 231 27.05 -19.96 5.67
N TYR A 232 25.90 -19.35 5.94
CA TYR A 232 25.49 -18.96 7.29
C TYR A 232 24.35 -19.83 7.81
N GLU A 233 24.54 -20.48 8.95
CA GLU A 233 23.53 -21.32 9.59
C GLU A 233 22.90 -20.58 10.77
N VAL A 234 21.57 -20.57 10.82
CA VAL A 234 20.81 -20.16 12.00
C VAL A 234 20.49 -21.42 12.79
N LYS A 235 20.84 -21.47 14.07
CA LYS A 235 20.67 -22.63 14.94
C LYS A 235 19.84 -22.29 16.16
N VAL A 236 19.02 -23.25 16.59
CA VAL A 236 18.29 -23.22 17.86
C VAL A 236 18.63 -24.51 18.61
N ASP A 237 19.17 -24.39 19.81
CA ASP A 237 19.61 -25.54 20.62
C ASP A 237 20.57 -26.48 19.84
N GLY A 238 21.51 -25.86 19.09
CA GLY A 238 22.46 -26.57 18.23
C GLY A 238 21.89 -27.14 16.93
N LYS A 239 20.56 -27.15 16.74
CA LYS A 239 19.90 -27.65 15.53
C LYS A 239 19.76 -26.56 14.49
N THR A 240 20.16 -26.83 13.26
CA THR A 240 20.04 -25.85 12.16
C THR A 240 18.58 -25.67 11.78
N ILE A 241 18.11 -24.43 11.74
CA ILE A 241 16.74 -24.09 11.36
C ILE A 241 16.69 -23.43 9.97
N ALA A 242 17.79 -22.81 9.55
CA ALA A 242 17.96 -22.23 8.23
C ALA A 242 19.44 -22.21 7.84
N SER A 243 19.74 -22.22 6.53
CA SER A 243 21.10 -22.17 6.00
C SER A 243 21.13 -21.26 4.78
N TYR A 244 21.74 -20.08 4.92
CA TYR A 244 21.75 -19.02 3.93
C TYR A 244 23.07 -18.96 3.18
N LYS A 245 23.00 -18.85 1.86
CA LYS A 245 24.16 -18.58 1.01
C LYS A 245 23.82 -17.49 0.00
N ARG A 246 24.77 -16.59 -0.25
CA ARG A 246 24.64 -15.60 -1.32
C ARG A 246 24.57 -16.32 -2.67
N THR A 247 23.67 -15.86 -3.53
CA THR A 247 23.55 -16.35 -4.90
C THR A 247 23.65 -15.17 -5.85
N ASP A 248 24.50 -15.30 -6.87
CA ASP A 248 24.57 -14.31 -7.93
C ASP A 248 23.38 -14.51 -8.88
N VAL A 249 22.55 -13.48 -8.96
CA VAL A 249 21.39 -13.47 -9.85
C VAL A 249 21.85 -13.07 -11.25
N LYS A 250 21.72 -13.98 -12.21
CA LYS A 250 22.01 -13.69 -13.61
C LYS A 250 20.86 -12.89 -14.22
N LEU A 251 21.10 -11.61 -14.48
CA LEU A 251 20.13 -10.76 -15.19
C LEU A 251 20.04 -11.17 -16.67
N PRO A 252 18.83 -11.29 -17.23
CA PRO A 252 18.66 -11.66 -18.64
C PRO A 252 18.98 -10.48 -19.56
N SER A 253 19.60 -10.76 -20.71
CA SER A 253 19.68 -9.79 -21.81
C SER A 253 18.33 -9.76 -22.52
N LYS A 254 17.39 -9.00 -21.95
CA LYS A 254 16.00 -8.90 -22.39
C LYS A 254 15.56 -7.46 -22.36
N ASP A 255 14.86 -7.03 -23.38
CA ASP A 255 14.38 -5.65 -23.45
C ASP A 255 13.30 -5.37 -22.41
N ILE A 256 13.30 -4.14 -21.91
CA ILE A 256 12.35 -3.65 -20.92
C ILE A 256 11.18 -3.00 -21.65
N THR A 257 9.98 -3.40 -21.27
CA THR A 257 8.75 -2.68 -21.62
C THR A 257 8.19 -1.98 -20.39
N VAL A 258 8.13 -0.65 -20.44
CA VAL A 258 7.53 0.18 -19.40
C VAL A 258 6.02 0.23 -19.59
N VAL A 259 5.28 -0.03 -18.52
CA VAL A 259 3.82 0.07 -18.47
C VAL A 259 3.47 1.25 -17.59
N TYR A 260 2.76 2.23 -18.15
CA TYR A 260 2.40 3.46 -17.45
C TYR A 260 0.89 3.69 -17.49
N ARG A 261 0.39 4.60 -16.65
CA ARG A 261 -1.03 4.98 -16.64
C ARG A 261 -1.33 5.96 -17.77
N SER A 262 -2.21 5.59 -18.70
CA SER A 262 -2.63 6.46 -19.80
C SER A 262 -3.68 7.50 -19.39
N ASP A 263 -4.33 7.29 -18.25
CA ASP A 263 -5.40 8.12 -17.71
C ASP A 263 -4.93 9.01 -16.55
N GLY A 264 -5.74 10.01 -16.17
CA GLY A 264 -5.44 10.95 -15.08
C GLY A 264 -5.37 10.27 -13.71
N SER A 265 -4.17 9.96 -13.27
CA SER A 265 -3.88 9.03 -12.18
C SER A 265 -3.13 9.70 -11.03
N GLY A 266 -3.72 9.66 -9.83
CA GLY A 266 -3.01 10.03 -8.60
C GLY A 266 -1.87 9.07 -8.26
N THR A 267 -1.95 7.80 -8.65
CA THR A 267 -0.81 6.86 -8.60
C THR A 267 0.37 7.39 -9.41
N THR A 268 0.14 7.91 -10.62
CA THR A 268 1.18 8.58 -11.43
C THR A 268 1.73 9.80 -10.72
N ASN A 269 0.87 10.65 -10.17
CA ASN A 269 1.27 11.85 -9.44
C ASN A 269 2.28 11.52 -8.33
N ASN A 270 1.95 10.54 -7.49
CA ASN A 270 2.80 10.12 -6.38
C ASN A 270 4.06 9.35 -6.83
N PHE A 271 3.95 8.51 -7.87
CA PHE A 271 5.12 7.85 -8.46
C PHE A 271 6.11 8.88 -9.00
N VAL A 272 5.64 9.88 -9.75
CA VAL A 272 6.47 10.96 -10.28
C VAL A 272 7.02 11.84 -9.17
N ASN A 273 6.26 12.06 -8.09
CA ASN A 273 6.75 12.80 -6.92
C ASN A 273 7.99 12.12 -6.30
N PHE A 274 7.99 10.78 -6.20
CA PHE A 274 9.18 10.01 -5.82
C PHE A 274 10.33 10.22 -6.82
N MET A 275 10.05 10.09 -8.13
CA MET A 275 11.06 10.21 -9.19
C MET A 275 11.76 11.57 -9.16
N LYS A 276 10.97 12.63 -8.99
CA LYS A 276 11.43 14.01 -8.89
C LYS A 276 12.38 14.23 -7.72
N ASN A 277 11.93 13.83 -6.53
CA ASN A 277 12.61 14.21 -5.28
C ASN A 277 13.82 13.33 -4.95
N TYR A 278 13.88 12.09 -5.45
CA TYR A 278 15.02 11.22 -5.19
C TYR A 278 16.15 11.31 -6.21
N ALA A 279 15.87 11.70 -7.46
CA ALA A 279 16.84 11.50 -8.53
C ALA A 279 16.85 12.58 -9.61
N ASN A 280 15.70 13.00 -10.14
CA ASN A 280 15.67 13.86 -11.31
C ASN A 280 14.63 14.98 -11.21
N ALA A 281 15.09 16.21 -10.96
CA ALA A 281 14.24 17.38 -10.78
C ALA A 281 13.41 17.77 -12.02
N ASP A 282 13.77 17.28 -13.22
CA ASP A 282 13.10 17.59 -14.49
C ASP A 282 11.71 16.93 -14.60
N TRP A 283 11.42 15.95 -13.76
CA TRP A 283 10.07 15.39 -13.67
C TRP A 283 9.09 16.45 -13.15
N THR A 284 7.93 16.52 -13.82
CA THR A 284 6.83 17.41 -13.42
C THR A 284 5.75 16.60 -12.71
N VAL A 285 5.52 16.87 -11.43
CA VAL A 285 4.49 16.17 -10.63
C VAL A 285 3.11 16.54 -11.17
N ASN A 286 2.41 15.57 -11.77
CA ASN A 286 1.06 15.70 -12.28
C ASN A 286 0.40 14.31 -12.43
N ASP A 287 -0.88 14.29 -12.79
CA ASP A 287 -1.67 13.06 -12.90
C ASP A 287 -1.44 12.30 -14.24
N ALA A 288 -0.73 12.87 -15.20
CA ALA A 288 -0.60 12.34 -16.56
C ALA A 288 0.87 12.08 -16.94
N PHE A 289 1.24 10.81 -16.99
CA PHE A 289 2.64 10.38 -17.19
C PHE A 289 3.32 11.03 -18.40
N THR A 290 2.58 11.17 -19.51
CA THR A 290 3.07 11.76 -20.76
C THR A 290 3.42 13.23 -20.63
N SER A 291 2.81 13.97 -19.70
CA SER A 291 3.19 15.34 -19.36
C SER A 291 4.18 15.42 -18.21
N ALA A 292 4.34 14.34 -17.44
CA ALA A 292 5.19 14.26 -16.26
C ALA A 292 6.65 13.97 -16.59
N ILE A 293 6.88 13.09 -17.57
CA ILE A 293 8.20 12.67 -18.01
C ILE A 293 9.00 13.82 -18.63
N PRO A 294 10.30 13.97 -18.33
CA PRO A 294 11.15 14.96 -18.99
C PRO A 294 11.09 14.77 -20.50
N GLY A 295 10.86 15.85 -21.27
CA GLY A 295 10.64 15.79 -22.73
C GLY A 295 9.20 15.54 -23.16
N GLY A 296 8.28 15.30 -22.21
CA GLY A 296 6.84 15.31 -22.44
C GLY A 296 6.31 14.24 -23.41
N SER A 297 5.13 14.53 -24.00
CA SER A 297 4.35 13.53 -24.75
C SER A 297 5.04 13.10 -26.04
N SER A 298 5.81 13.99 -26.68
CA SER A 298 6.62 13.66 -27.85
C SER A 298 7.69 12.63 -27.51
N ARG A 299 8.31 12.73 -26.33
CA ARG A 299 9.28 11.73 -25.86
C ARG A 299 8.63 10.37 -25.65
N VAL A 300 7.47 10.30 -24.99
CA VAL A 300 6.75 9.02 -24.84
C VAL A 300 6.44 8.39 -26.20
N SER A 301 5.95 9.20 -27.14
CA SER A 301 5.63 8.74 -28.50
C SER A 301 6.85 8.17 -29.22
N SER A 302 8.04 8.74 -28.98
CA SER A 302 9.29 8.26 -29.58
C SER A 302 9.74 6.88 -29.11
N PHE A 303 9.24 6.40 -27.96
CA PHE A 303 9.61 5.09 -27.42
C PHE A 303 8.86 3.92 -28.07
N GLY A 304 7.76 4.19 -28.80
CA GLY A 304 6.97 3.16 -29.48
C GLY A 304 6.52 2.05 -28.53
N SER A 305 6.68 0.79 -28.97
CA SER A 305 6.20 -0.37 -28.22
C SER A 305 6.88 -0.60 -26.87
N ARG A 306 7.98 0.10 -26.57
CA ARG A 306 8.67 0.01 -25.28
C ARG A 306 7.92 0.70 -24.15
N PHE A 307 6.96 1.57 -24.45
CA PHE A 307 6.14 2.26 -23.46
C PHE A 307 4.66 2.03 -23.75
N GLN A 308 3.97 1.37 -22.83
CA GLN A 308 2.60 0.89 -23.00
C GLN A 308 1.69 1.59 -22.00
N GLY A 309 0.80 2.43 -22.51
CA GLY A 309 -0.20 3.13 -21.70
C GLY A 309 -1.39 2.22 -21.40
N GLN A 310 -1.78 2.12 -20.14
CA GLN A 310 -2.96 1.38 -19.70
C GLN A 310 -3.84 2.26 -18.81
N SER A 311 -5.16 2.18 -19.00
CA SER A 311 -6.11 2.95 -18.19
C SER A 311 -6.45 2.20 -16.91
N GLY A 312 -6.17 2.81 -15.76
CA GLY A 312 -6.44 2.22 -14.44
C GLY A 312 -5.39 1.20 -13.96
N SER A 313 -5.23 1.11 -12.64
CA SER A 313 -4.24 0.22 -11.99
C SER A 313 -4.44 -1.26 -12.31
N ALA A 314 -5.69 -1.70 -12.46
CA ALA A 314 -6.01 -3.08 -12.81
C ALA A 314 -5.44 -3.48 -14.19
N ASN A 315 -5.57 -2.60 -15.19
CA ASN A 315 -5.09 -2.87 -16.54
C ASN A 315 -3.57 -2.77 -16.65
N VAL A 316 -2.94 -1.81 -15.94
CA VAL A 316 -1.47 -1.79 -15.77
C VAL A 316 -0.99 -3.13 -15.20
N SER A 317 -1.62 -3.59 -14.12
CA SER A 317 -1.22 -4.81 -13.43
C SER A 317 -1.46 -6.06 -14.27
N ASN A 318 -2.58 -6.14 -14.98
CA ASN A 318 -2.87 -7.24 -15.90
C ASN A 318 -1.83 -7.29 -17.03
N TYR A 319 -1.51 -6.14 -17.64
CA TYR A 319 -0.49 -6.08 -18.67
C TYR A 319 0.86 -6.58 -18.16
N ILE A 320 1.28 -6.16 -16.96
CA ILE A 320 2.54 -6.61 -16.36
C ILE A 320 2.52 -8.12 -16.11
N ALA A 321 1.44 -8.63 -15.51
CA ALA A 321 1.29 -10.05 -15.20
C ALA A 321 1.28 -10.92 -16.47
N ASP A 322 0.69 -10.44 -17.57
CA ASP A 322 0.55 -11.21 -18.80
C ASP A 322 1.81 -11.17 -19.69
N ASN A 323 2.67 -10.16 -19.53
CA ASN A 323 3.80 -9.93 -20.42
C ASN A 323 5.14 -9.98 -19.67
N ASN A 324 5.89 -11.08 -19.82
CA ASN A 324 7.22 -11.23 -19.22
C ASN A 324 8.22 -10.21 -19.83
N GLY A 325 8.99 -9.53 -18.99
CA GLY A 325 9.93 -8.46 -19.36
C GLY A 325 9.39 -7.04 -19.12
N THR A 326 8.21 -6.91 -18.51
CA THR A 326 7.56 -5.63 -18.24
C THR A 326 7.84 -5.11 -16.84
N ILE A 327 7.75 -3.79 -16.69
CA ILE A 327 7.82 -3.06 -15.43
C ILE A 327 6.86 -1.88 -15.44
N GLY A 328 6.19 -1.60 -14.34
CA GLY A 328 5.29 -0.47 -14.18
C GLY A 328 5.11 -0.07 -12.73
N TYR A 329 4.12 0.77 -12.45
CA TYR A 329 3.80 1.22 -11.10
C TYR A 329 2.32 1.03 -10.81
N THR A 330 2.03 0.41 -9.67
CA THR A 330 0.66 0.10 -9.23
C THR A 330 0.64 -0.12 -7.73
N GLU A 331 -0.52 -0.04 -7.11
CA GLU A 331 -0.68 -0.31 -5.69
C GLU A 331 -0.34 -1.77 -5.39
N VAL A 332 0.35 -2.00 -4.28
CA VAL A 332 0.85 -3.34 -3.91
C VAL A 332 -0.25 -4.39 -3.89
N SER A 333 -1.46 -3.99 -3.53
CA SER A 333 -2.66 -4.83 -3.43
C SER A 333 -3.07 -5.44 -4.79
N PHE A 334 -2.80 -4.76 -5.92
CA PHE A 334 -2.96 -5.34 -7.25
C PHE A 334 -1.86 -6.36 -7.60
N VAL A 335 -0.66 -6.21 -7.03
CA VAL A 335 0.48 -7.12 -7.27
C VAL A 335 0.33 -8.41 -6.46
N THR A 336 -0.07 -8.28 -5.19
CA THR A 336 -0.27 -9.40 -4.26
C THR A 336 -1.58 -10.14 -4.49
N ASP A 337 -2.42 -9.65 -5.39
CA ASP A 337 -3.57 -10.39 -5.89
C ASP A 337 -3.14 -11.81 -6.33
N PRO A 338 -3.78 -12.88 -5.82
CA PRO A 338 -3.34 -14.25 -6.08
C PRO A 338 -3.29 -14.60 -7.58
N THR A 339 -4.15 -14.02 -8.40
CA THR A 339 -4.21 -14.33 -9.84
C THR A 339 -3.02 -13.74 -10.60
N ARG A 340 -2.56 -12.55 -10.20
CA ARG A 340 -1.38 -11.89 -10.80
C ARG A 340 -0.07 -12.41 -10.22
N ALA A 341 -0.03 -12.65 -8.91
CA ALA A 341 1.11 -13.27 -8.26
C ALA A 341 1.41 -14.66 -8.83
N ALA A 342 0.38 -15.47 -9.11
CA ALA A 342 0.53 -16.78 -9.73
C ALA A 342 1.13 -16.73 -11.15
N LYS A 343 1.00 -15.60 -11.85
CA LYS A 343 1.63 -15.37 -13.17
C LYS A 343 3.08 -14.92 -13.08
N GLY A 344 3.62 -14.74 -11.87
CA GLY A 344 5.00 -14.30 -11.65
C GLY A 344 5.18 -12.78 -11.56
N MET A 345 4.09 -12.00 -11.45
CA MET A 345 4.17 -10.58 -11.15
C MET A 345 4.70 -10.38 -9.72
N GLN A 346 5.68 -9.51 -9.56
CA GLN A 346 6.37 -9.24 -8.29
C GLN A 346 6.57 -7.74 -8.09
N SER A 347 6.94 -7.38 -6.86
CA SER A 347 7.33 -6.01 -6.50
C SER A 347 8.84 -5.92 -6.34
N ALA A 348 9.46 -4.86 -6.88
CA ALA A 348 10.87 -4.56 -6.62
C ALA A 348 11.06 -4.01 -5.20
N LEU A 349 12.23 -4.28 -4.61
CA LEU A 349 12.71 -3.59 -3.42
C LEU A 349 13.29 -2.24 -3.86
N ILE A 350 12.90 -1.16 -3.20
CA ILE A 350 13.37 0.19 -3.54
C ILE A 350 14.33 0.69 -2.47
N LYS A 351 15.50 1.18 -2.90
CA LYS A 351 16.48 1.81 -2.01
C LYS A 351 15.92 3.11 -1.44
N ASN A 352 15.83 3.20 -0.12
CA ASN A 352 15.38 4.39 0.58
C ASN A 352 16.54 5.35 0.91
N ALA A 353 16.22 6.49 1.53
CA ALA A 353 17.20 7.52 1.90
C ALA A 353 18.24 7.06 2.93
N ALA A 354 17.94 6.02 3.72
CA ALA A 354 18.88 5.39 4.64
C ALA A 354 19.81 4.37 3.96
N GLY A 355 19.68 4.19 2.64
CA GLY A 355 20.48 3.27 1.84
C GLY A 355 20.04 1.81 1.90
N VAL A 356 18.88 1.51 2.49
CA VAL A 356 18.31 0.17 2.62
C VAL A 356 17.33 -0.11 1.49
N TYR A 357 17.36 -1.31 0.92
CA TYR A 357 16.37 -1.75 -0.06
C TYR A 357 15.16 -2.33 0.67
N VAL A 358 14.02 -1.67 0.51
CA VAL A 358 12.82 -1.91 1.32
C VAL A 358 11.69 -2.45 0.44
N ALA A 359 10.92 -3.41 0.95
CA ALA A 359 9.75 -3.96 0.27
C ALA A 359 8.51 -3.05 0.42
N PRO A 360 7.59 -3.00 -0.56
CA PRO A 360 6.37 -2.19 -0.51
C PRO A 360 5.28 -2.78 0.41
N THR A 361 5.58 -3.01 1.68
CA THR A 361 4.58 -3.49 2.65
C THR A 361 3.77 -2.33 3.23
N ALA A 362 2.58 -2.63 3.76
CA ALA A 362 1.78 -1.67 4.51
C ALA A 362 2.58 -1.04 5.66
N THR A 363 3.30 -1.85 6.43
CA THR A 363 4.15 -1.39 7.54
C THR A 363 5.26 -0.42 7.09
N ASN A 364 5.94 -0.73 5.98
CA ASN A 364 7.02 0.11 5.47
C ASN A 364 6.49 1.41 4.84
N ALA A 365 5.31 1.37 4.23
CA ALA A 365 4.59 2.57 3.78
C ALA A 365 4.15 3.44 4.96
N SER A 366 3.56 2.84 6.01
CA SER A 366 3.23 3.55 7.26
C SER A 366 4.46 4.23 7.86
N SER A 367 5.62 3.56 7.88
CA SER A 367 6.87 4.16 8.38
C SER A 367 7.27 5.43 7.62
N MET A 368 7.14 5.42 6.29
CA MET A 368 7.41 6.61 5.46
C MET A 368 6.38 7.73 5.72
N ILE A 369 5.09 7.38 5.75
CA ILE A 369 3.98 8.32 5.92
C ILE A 369 4.00 8.97 7.31
N ALA A 370 4.24 8.21 8.37
CA ALA A 370 4.24 8.71 9.74
C ALA A 370 5.35 9.76 10.01
N ASN A 371 6.45 9.70 9.25
CA ASN A 371 7.56 10.66 9.32
C ASN A 371 7.45 11.77 8.26
N SER A 372 6.27 11.95 7.66
CA SER A 372 5.97 13.03 6.72
C SER A 372 5.17 14.14 7.42
N THR A 373 4.86 15.23 6.71
CA THR A 373 4.07 16.36 7.27
C THR A 373 2.68 16.43 6.66
N VAL A 374 1.73 17.04 7.40
CA VAL A 374 0.37 17.32 6.93
C VAL A 374 0.00 18.76 7.19
N ASP A 375 -0.60 19.41 6.19
CA ASP A 375 -1.03 20.80 6.29
C ASP A 375 -2.45 20.94 6.90
N ALA A 376 -2.86 22.18 7.17
CA ALA A 376 -4.19 22.47 7.73
C ALA A 376 -5.37 22.13 6.79
N LYS A 377 -5.10 21.87 5.50
CA LYS A 377 -6.08 21.37 4.53
C LYS A 377 -6.11 19.85 4.43
N GLY A 378 -5.23 19.15 5.17
CA GLY A 378 -5.13 17.71 5.19
C GLY A 378 -4.17 17.14 4.14
N PHE A 379 -3.49 17.97 3.35
CA PHE A 379 -2.56 17.49 2.32
C PHE A 379 -1.24 17.07 2.95
N ILE A 380 -0.72 15.92 2.51
CA ILE A 380 0.48 15.30 3.05
C ILE A 380 1.66 15.61 2.13
N THR A 381 2.77 16.04 2.72
CA THR A 381 4.04 16.22 2.02
C THR A 381 5.03 15.17 2.51
N PHE A 382 5.41 14.26 1.60
CA PHE A 382 6.33 13.16 1.93
C PHE A 382 7.76 13.66 2.15
N ASP A 383 8.37 13.25 3.26
CA ASP A 383 9.79 13.54 3.51
C ASP A 383 10.69 12.47 2.87
N TYR A 384 11.27 12.78 1.72
CA TYR A 384 12.18 11.89 1.00
C TYR A 384 13.62 11.90 1.54
N LYS A 385 13.91 12.69 2.58
CA LYS A 385 15.25 12.85 3.18
C LYS A 385 15.42 12.10 4.51
N GLN A 386 14.58 11.10 4.79
CA GLN A 386 14.63 10.29 6.01
C GLN A 386 15.87 9.35 6.08
N THR A 387 17.07 9.91 6.23
CA THR A 387 18.35 9.17 6.21
C THR A 387 18.57 8.24 7.41
N ALA A 388 17.83 8.45 8.50
CA ALA A 388 17.85 7.57 9.68
C ALA A 388 16.78 6.46 9.62
N ASN A 389 15.73 6.62 8.80
CA ASN A 389 14.63 5.67 8.74
C ASN A 389 14.94 4.48 7.82
N LYS A 390 15.31 3.35 8.41
CA LYS A 390 15.67 2.14 7.67
C LYS A 390 14.49 1.34 7.13
N THR A 391 13.26 1.65 7.54
CA THR A 391 12.06 0.90 7.16
C THR A 391 11.12 1.67 6.23
N ALA A 392 11.36 2.96 6.00
CA ALA A 392 10.57 3.75 5.06
C ALA A 392 10.67 3.18 3.63
N TYR A 393 9.54 2.74 3.08
CA TYR A 393 9.42 2.50 1.65
C TYR A 393 9.10 3.82 0.94
N PRO A 394 9.88 4.24 -0.07
CA PRO A 394 9.84 5.63 -0.56
C PRO A 394 8.77 5.92 -1.61
N VAL A 395 8.14 4.91 -2.21
CA VAL A 395 7.12 5.12 -3.25
C VAL A 395 5.74 4.94 -2.63
N VAL A 396 5.17 6.01 -2.07
CA VAL A 396 3.92 5.95 -1.29
C VAL A 396 2.89 6.92 -1.84
N ALA A 397 1.62 6.67 -1.51
CA ALA A 397 0.53 7.62 -1.67
C ALA A 397 -0.37 7.60 -0.44
N VAL A 398 -1.07 8.72 -0.23
CA VAL A 398 -2.25 8.80 0.64
C VAL A 398 -3.42 9.20 -0.24
N THR A 399 -4.53 8.47 -0.10
CA THR A 399 -5.76 8.75 -0.84
C THR A 399 -6.68 9.66 -0.04
N TYR A 400 -7.44 10.48 -0.77
CA TYR A 400 -8.35 11.49 -0.27
C TYR A 400 -9.78 11.23 -0.72
N GLY A 401 -10.71 11.30 0.24
CA GLY A 401 -12.12 11.49 -0.03
C GLY A 401 -12.40 12.97 -0.28
N LEU A 402 -13.22 13.30 -1.28
CA LEU A 402 -13.69 14.65 -1.52
C LEU A 402 -15.13 14.78 -1.03
N GLY A 403 -15.40 15.71 -0.11
CA GLY A 403 -16.73 15.85 0.51
C GLY A 403 -17.15 17.31 0.67
N LYS A 404 -18.45 17.60 0.47
CA LYS A 404 -19.00 18.95 0.54
C LYS A 404 -19.24 19.39 1.98
N THR A 405 -18.99 20.67 2.26
CA THR A 405 -19.27 21.22 3.59
C THR A 405 -20.76 21.48 3.81
N ALA A 406 -21.54 21.63 2.72
CA ALA A 406 -22.97 21.93 2.77
C ALA A 406 -23.77 20.83 3.50
N LYS A 407 -24.78 21.20 4.28
CA LYS A 407 -25.67 20.25 4.95
C LYS A 407 -26.55 19.47 3.98
N SER A 408 -26.51 18.14 4.07
CA SER A 408 -27.45 17.22 3.43
C SER A 408 -27.40 15.85 4.13
N ALA A 409 -28.47 15.06 4.02
CA ALA A 409 -28.48 13.69 4.55
C ALA A 409 -27.32 12.85 3.98
N LYS A 410 -27.04 13.02 2.69
CA LYS A 410 -25.91 12.35 2.02
C LYS A 410 -24.55 12.79 2.53
N ASN A 411 -24.32 14.09 2.73
CA ASN A 411 -23.05 14.57 3.28
C ASN A 411 -22.86 14.11 4.73
N ALA A 412 -23.95 13.96 5.50
CA ALA A 412 -23.87 13.36 6.83
C ALA A 412 -23.34 11.91 6.78
N VAL A 413 -23.85 11.09 5.83
CA VAL A 413 -23.33 9.73 5.60
C VAL A 413 -21.89 9.75 5.11
N VAL A 414 -21.51 10.64 4.19
CA VAL A 414 -20.12 10.75 3.73
C VAL A 414 -19.16 11.11 4.88
N SER A 415 -19.55 12.06 5.74
CA SER A 415 -18.77 12.42 6.94
C SER A 415 -18.59 11.22 7.86
N ASP A 416 -19.68 10.50 8.15
CA ASP A 416 -19.67 9.33 9.03
C ASP A 416 -18.84 8.18 8.46
N PHE A 417 -18.99 7.89 7.17
CA PHE A 417 -18.23 6.85 6.46
C PHE A 417 -16.71 7.05 6.58
N PHE A 418 -16.21 8.27 6.30
CA PHE A 418 -14.77 8.53 6.40
C PHE A 418 -14.27 8.58 7.85
N LYS A 419 -15.09 9.04 8.81
CA LYS A 419 -14.75 8.94 10.24
C LYS A 419 -14.62 7.48 10.64
N TRP A 420 -15.60 6.65 10.30
CA TRP A 420 -15.60 5.22 10.57
C TRP A 420 -14.41 4.50 9.93
N ILE A 421 -14.03 4.87 8.70
CA ILE A 421 -12.81 4.37 8.07
C ILE A 421 -11.58 4.67 8.95
N LEU A 422 -11.42 5.91 9.39
CA LEU A 422 -10.25 6.36 10.16
C LEU A 422 -10.20 5.81 11.59
N THR A 423 -11.36 5.62 12.24
CA THR A 423 -11.44 5.21 13.64
C THR A 423 -11.50 3.71 13.82
N GLU A 424 -12.17 2.98 12.93
CA GLU A 424 -12.48 1.57 13.11
C GLU A 424 -11.93 0.71 11.97
N TYR A 425 -12.30 1.01 10.72
CA TYR A 425 -12.08 0.05 9.63
C TYR A 425 -10.62 -0.04 9.19
N ALA A 426 -9.97 1.08 8.89
CA ALA A 426 -8.57 1.09 8.45
C ALA A 426 -7.63 0.52 9.52
N PRO A 427 -7.72 0.91 10.82
CA PRO A 427 -6.91 0.31 11.86
C PRO A 427 -7.02 -1.21 11.97
N ALA A 428 -8.20 -1.78 11.69
CA ALA A 428 -8.44 -3.22 11.80
C ALA A 428 -8.14 -4.00 10.51
N ASN A 429 -8.31 -3.39 9.32
CA ASN A 429 -8.36 -4.14 8.06
C ASN A 429 -7.34 -3.68 7.00
N ALA A 430 -6.78 -2.47 7.11
CA ALA A 430 -5.97 -1.90 6.03
C ALA A 430 -4.74 -2.75 5.71
N GLU A 431 -4.01 -3.20 6.73
CA GLU A 431 -2.76 -3.96 6.55
C GLU A 431 -2.98 -5.27 5.79
N ALA A 432 -4.03 -6.03 6.15
CA ALA A 432 -4.39 -7.27 5.46
C ALA A 432 -4.78 -7.06 4.00
N LEU A 433 -5.23 -5.86 3.64
CA LEU A 433 -5.57 -5.46 2.28
C LEU A 433 -4.38 -4.81 1.53
N GLY A 434 -3.20 -4.71 2.16
CA GLY A 434 -2.02 -4.08 1.58
C GLY A 434 -1.96 -2.55 1.70
N TYR A 435 -2.75 -1.96 2.59
CA TYR A 435 -2.85 -0.52 2.81
C TYR A 435 -2.29 -0.11 4.18
N ALA A 436 -1.81 1.13 4.26
CA ALA A 436 -1.27 1.73 5.47
C ALA A 436 -2.37 2.52 6.21
N PRO A 437 -2.82 2.10 7.41
CA PRO A 437 -3.71 2.94 8.20
C PRO A 437 -2.99 4.23 8.58
N LEU A 438 -3.72 5.35 8.57
CA LEU A 438 -3.19 6.62 9.05
C LEU A 438 -3.17 6.63 10.58
N ASP A 439 -2.11 7.18 11.16
CA ASP A 439 -1.93 7.37 12.59
C ASP A 439 -1.52 8.82 12.92
N GLY A 440 -1.32 9.11 14.22
CA GLY A 440 -0.79 10.38 14.70
C GLY A 440 -1.43 11.63 14.08
N ALA A 441 -0.58 12.52 13.56
CA ALA A 441 -0.99 13.76 12.93
C ALA A 441 -1.84 13.52 11.66
N MET A 442 -1.53 12.48 10.89
CA MET A 442 -2.24 12.16 9.64
C MET A 442 -3.69 11.76 9.90
N LYS A 443 -3.91 10.87 10.88
CA LYS A 443 -5.25 10.49 11.33
C LYS A 443 -6.01 11.67 11.91
N THR A 444 -5.34 12.49 12.72
CA THR A 444 -5.95 13.68 13.33
C THR A 444 -6.44 14.66 12.26
N ALA A 445 -5.63 14.92 11.23
CA ALA A 445 -6.03 15.74 10.10
C ALA A 445 -7.20 15.11 9.33
N GLY A 446 -7.15 13.80 9.06
CA GLY A 446 -8.25 13.08 8.42
C GLY A 446 -9.58 13.23 9.15
N LEU A 447 -9.59 13.04 10.47
CA LEU A 447 -10.79 13.18 11.29
C LEU A 447 -11.33 14.61 11.29
N ALA A 448 -10.44 15.61 11.36
CA ALA A 448 -10.82 17.02 11.28
C ALA A 448 -11.47 17.34 9.92
N LYS A 449 -10.89 16.85 8.82
CA LYS A 449 -11.46 17.06 7.46
C LYS A 449 -12.76 16.32 7.26
N ALA A 450 -12.89 15.09 7.77
CA ALA A 450 -14.14 14.36 7.73
C ALA A 450 -15.25 15.11 8.52
N ALA A 451 -14.91 15.80 9.61
CA ALA A 451 -15.87 16.60 10.38
C ALA A 451 -16.30 17.92 9.69
N GLU A 452 -15.51 18.45 8.75
CA GLU A 452 -15.90 19.61 7.96
C GLU A 452 -17.01 19.28 6.94
N VAL A 453 -17.09 18.03 6.49
CA VAL A 453 -18.20 17.56 5.63
C VAL A 453 -19.50 17.68 6.42
N ASN A 454 -20.55 18.23 5.78
CA ASN A 454 -21.86 18.46 6.39
C ASN A 454 -21.90 19.50 7.54
N SER A 455 -20.91 20.38 7.66
CA SER A 455 -20.80 21.34 8.78
C SER A 455 -21.50 22.69 8.58
N LYS A 456 -21.73 23.12 7.34
CA LYS A 456 -22.29 24.43 6.99
C LYS A 456 -23.66 24.26 6.37
#